data_AF-A0A0Q3HXK9-F1
#
_entry.id   AF-A0A0Q3HXK9-F1
#
_cell.length_a   1.000
_cell.length_b   1.000
_cell.length_c   1.000
_cell.angle_alpha   90.00
_cell.angle_beta   90.00
_cell.angle_gamma   90.00
#
_symmetry.space_group_name_H-M   'P 1'
#
loop_
_entity.id
_entity.type
_entity.pdbx_description
1 polymer ?
#
loop_
_entity_poly.entity_id
_entity_poly.type
_entity_poly.pdbx_seq_one_letter_code
_entity_poly.pdbx_strand_id
1 'polypeptide(L)'
;MVLNIIFSYNRAMQLDYLIKSVIARFKIDYKLIVIYHTSGEHKKGYDLLKEKYAAFNNISFSERKKVLFDPAYINTFRSKEYRDFFLERNFMKKNSDNFKGLVQKEIKKSNCEFAMFNTDDGVFLEDIVIPEKVFEIIRKNPENASYRMYVGGNLDGHPSFVQKKEGYYEWDYYADKEIHHWTYPFSVDGTIYHSKGLLKHLKKIAYHNPVTLEENGFQYMRKKKLMKIGLSPIHSQLLLTKLNRVTVDTLNPTIHIKPEFLNEKFVDGYRLELSIPKIIHNCNIVPEEISLVKGDTREIIYKMDDAGKKVQSLLGIEGAKEQLR
;
A
#
# COMPACT_ATOMS: atom_id res chain seq x y z
N MET A 1 12.11 -12.77 -8.08
CA MET A 1 10.68 -12.91 -7.70
C MET A 1 10.32 -12.01 -6.53
N VAL A 2 9.17 -11.32 -6.63
CA VAL A 2 8.65 -10.37 -5.63
C VAL A 2 7.47 -10.98 -4.85
N LEU A 3 7.42 -10.80 -3.54
CA LEU A 3 6.22 -11.05 -2.73
C LEU A 3 5.41 -9.75 -2.64
N ASN A 4 4.28 -9.68 -3.34
CA ASN A 4 3.30 -8.60 -3.21
C ASN A 4 2.37 -8.87 -2.02
N ILE A 5 2.51 -8.10 -0.95
CA ILE A 5 1.67 -8.16 0.24
C ILE A 5 0.64 -7.04 0.14
N ILE A 6 -0.63 -7.39 -0.01
CA ILE A 6 -1.73 -6.42 -0.05
C ILE A 6 -2.41 -6.40 1.32
N PHE A 7 -2.48 -5.22 1.92
CA PHE A 7 -3.24 -5.01 3.14
C PHE A 7 -4.68 -4.58 2.82
N SER A 8 -5.65 -5.23 3.46
CA SER A 8 -7.06 -4.95 3.17
C SER A 8 -7.97 -5.02 4.41
N TYR A 9 -8.94 -4.11 4.49
CA TYR A 9 -9.95 -4.09 5.54
C TYR A 9 -11.28 -3.56 5.01
N ASN A 10 -12.33 -4.38 4.98
CA ASN A 10 -13.69 -4.03 4.55
C ASN A 10 -13.83 -3.43 3.14
N ARG A 11 -12.84 -3.62 2.24
CA ARG A 11 -12.88 -3.07 0.86
C ARG A 11 -12.71 -4.15 -0.21
N ALA A 12 -13.48 -5.24 -0.12
CA ALA A 12 -13.40 -6.38 -1.04
C ALA A 12 -13.50 -5.97 -2.53
N MET A 13 -14.39 -5.03 -2.86
CA MET A 13 -14.55 -4.56 -4.24
C MET A 13 -13.32 -3.80 -4.78
N GLN A 14 -12.67 -2.98 -3.94
CA GLN A 14 -11.46 -2.25 -4.32
C GLN A 14 -10.26 -3.20 -4.39
N LEU A 15 -10.18 -4.16 -3.46
CA LEU A 15 -9.20 -5.25 -3.49
C LEU A 15 -9.32 -6.07 -4.80
N ASP A 16 -10.53 -6.39 -5.25
CA ASP A 16 -10.76 -7.05 -6.55
C ASP A 16 -10.16 -6.24 -7.71
N TYR A 17 -10.38 -4.93 -7.68
CA TYR A 17 -9.88 -4.00 -8.70
C TYR A 17 -8.35 -3.97 -8.73
N LEU A 18 -7.70 -3.88 -7.56
CA LEU A 18 -6.26 -3.97 -7.44
C LEU A 18 -5.72 -5.32 -7.94
N ILE A 19 -6.26 -6.45 -7.47
CA ILE A 19 -5.76 -7.78 -7.86
C ILE A 19 -5.89 -7.97 -9.39
N LYS A 20 -7.00 -7.53 -9.99
CA LYS A 20 -7.14 -7.54 -11.46
C LYS A 20 -6.06 -6.73 -12.16
N SER A 21 -5.76 -5.53 -11.66
CA SER A 21 -4.68 -4.71 -12.23
C SER A 21 -3.32 -5.39 -12.09
N VAL A 22 -3.03 -6.04 -10.95
CA VAL A 22 -1.79 -6.82 -10.76
C VAL A 22 -1.70 -7.96 -11.79
N ILE A 23 -2.75 -8.77 -11.93
CA ILE A 23 -2.78 -9.89 -12.89
C ILE A 23 -2.58 -9.39 -14.33
N ALA A 24 -3.22 -8.29 -14.70
CA ALA A 24 -3.13 -7.75 -16.05
C ALA A 24 -1.74 -7.15 -16.33
N ARG A 25 -1.18 -6.44 -15.36
CA ARG A 25 -0.05 -5.53 -15.57
C ARG A 25 1.31 -6.08 -15.16
N PHE A 26 1.39 -6.98 -14.18
CA PHE A 26 2.70 -7.44 -13.71
C PHE A 26 3.36 -8.36 -14.74
N LYS A 27 4.47 -7.90 -15.33
CA LYS A 27 5.32 -8.67 -16.26
C LYS A 27 6.61 -9.15 -15.59
N ILE A 28 6.53 -9.35 -14.28
CA ILE A 28 7.61 -9.84 -13.42
C ILE A 28 7.12 -11.05 -12.63
N ASP A 29 8.02 -11.92 -12.19
CA ASP A 29 7.64 -13.04 -11.31
C ASP A 29 7.19 -12.54 -9.94
N TYR A 30 5.97 -12.93 -9.53
CA TYR A 30 5.42 -12.55 -8.24
C TYR A 30 4.63 -13.66 -7.55
N LYS A 31 4.59 -13.57 -6.23
CA LYS A 31 3.55 -14.16 -5.37
C LYS A 31 2.73 -13.03 -4.77
N LEU A 32 1.45 -13.23 -4.59
CA LEU A 32 0.53 -12.28 -3.98
C LEU A 32 -0.08 -12.90 -2.72
N ILE A 33 0.02 -12.18 -1.61
CA ILE A 33 -0.65 -12.52 -0.36
C ILE A 33 -1.49 -11.34 0.09
N VAL A 34 -2.78 -11.58 0.29
CA VAL A 34 -3.68 -10.61 0.91
C VAL A 34 -3.69 -10.86 2.41
N ILE A 35 -3.20 -9.89 3.19
CA ILE A 35 -3.36 -9.88 4.64
C ILE A 35 -4.55 -8.99 4.98
N TYR A 36 -5.62 -9.60 5.49
CA TYR A 36 -6.90 -8.91 5.65
C TYR A 36 -7.54 -9.09 7.02
N HIS A 37 -8.48 -8.20 7.32
CA HIS A 37 -9.45 -8.34 8.42
C HIS A 37 -10.83 -7.93 7.89
N THR A 38 -11.91 -8.38 8.54
CA THR A 38 -13.28 -8.01 8.16
C THR A 38 -14.15 -7.80 9.40
N SER A 39 -15.23 -7.06 9.24
CA SER A 39 -16.30 -6.95 10.25
C SER A 39 -17.68 -7.14 9.62
N GLY A 40 -18.60 -7.80 10.34
CA GLY A 40 -19.98 -7.97 9.91
C GLY A 40 -20.09 -8.60 8.51
N GLU A 41 -20.95 -8.03 7.67
CA GLU A 41 -21.26 -8.53 6.33
C GLU A 41 -20.09 -8.46 5.33
N HIS A 42 -19.01 -7.73 5.66
CA HIS A 42 -17.82 -7.68 4.80
C HIS A 42 -17.16 -9.04 4.63
N LYS A 43 -17.32 -9.96 5.60
CA LYS A 43 -16.77 -11.32 5.49
C LYS A 43 -17.20 -12.02 4.20
N LYS A 44 -18.46 -11.84 3.77
CA LYS A 44 -19.00 -12.44 2.54
C LYS A 44 -18.24 -11.98 1.30
N GLY A 45 -17.89 -10.70 1.21
CA GLY A 45 -17.10 -10.17 0.10
C GLY A 45 -15.72 -10.82 0.01
N TYR A 46 -15.04 -11.06 1.14
CA TYR A 46 -13.74 -11.75 1.12
C TYR A 46 -13.85 -13.26 0.88
N ASP A 47 -14.94 -13.89 1.30
CA ASP A 47 -15.23 -15.28 0.95
C ASP A 47 -15.36 -15.44 -0.58
N LEU A 48 -16.09 -14.53 -1.24
CA LEU A 48 -16.20 -14.49 -2.71
C LEU A 48 -14.84 -14.24 -3.40
N LEU A 49 -14.00 -13.35 -2.86
CA LEU A 49 -12.66 -13.12 -3.42
C LEU A 49 -11.79 -14.38 -3.36
N LYS A 50 -11.80 -15.11 -2.23
CA LYS A 50 -11.04 -16.35 -2.09
C LYS A 50 -11.47 -17.39 -3.10
N GLU A 51 -12.78 -17.55 -3.32
CA GLU A 51 -13.33 -18.45 -4.34
C GLU A 51 -12.90 -18.01 -5.74
N LYS A 52 -13.10 -16.73 -6.08
CA LYS A 52 -12.77 -16.14 -7.38
C LYS A 52 -11.31 -16.34 -7.77
N TYR A 53 -10.39 -16.24 -6.81
CA TYR A 53 -8.95 -16.36 -7.05
C TYR A 53 -8.37 -17.73 -6.68
N ALA A 54 -9.20 -18.73 -6.33
CA ALA A 54 -8.73 -20.06 -5.90
C ALA A 54 -7.92 -20.81 -6.96
N ALA A 55 -8.17 -20.53 -8.25
CA ALA A 55 -7.44 -21.14 -9.36
C ALA A 55 -6.01 -20.60 -9.53
N PHE A 56 -5.66 -19.46 -8.91
CA PHE A 56 -4.34 -18.84 -9.04
C PHE A 56 -3.39 -19.39 -7.97
N ASN A 57 -2.44 -20.23 -8.37
CA ASN A 57 -1.48 -20.87 -7.45
C ASN A 57 -0.52 -19.87 -6.75
N ASN A 58 -0.39 -18.65 -7.29
CA ASN A 58 0.46 -17.60 -6.78
C ASN A 58 -0.31 -16.53 -5.97
N ILE A 59 -1.62 -16.68 -5.79
CA ILE A 59 -2.46 -15.77 -4.99
C ILE A 59 -2.94 -16.50 -3.75
N SER A 60 -2.84 -15.85 -2.59
CA SER A 60 -3.26 -16.42 -1.32
C SER A 60 -3.83 -15.36 -0.39
N PHE A 61 -4.58 -15.81 0.62
CA PHE A 61 -5.26 -14.96 1.59
C PHE A 61 -4.91 -15.41 3.01
N SER A 62 -4.62 -14.45 3.89
CA SER A 62 -4.37 -14.68 5.31
C SER A 62 -5.15 -13.69 6.16
N GLU A 63 -6.10 -14.22 6.92
CA GLU A 63 -6.91 -13.41 7.84
C GLU A 63 -6.15 -13.13 9.14
N ARG A 64 -6.21 -11.87 9.59
CA ARG A 64 -5.76 -11.44 10.91
C ARG A 64 -6.62 -12.10 11.98
N LYS A 65 -5.98 -12.65 13.01
CA LYS A 65 -6.64 -13.33 14.13
C LYS A 65 -6.41 -12.53 15.40
N LYS A 66 -7.48 -12.35 16.18
CA LYS A 66 -7.37 -11.82 17.55
C LYS A 66 -6.47 -12.73 18.37
N VAL A 67 -5.50 -12.13 19.06
CA VAL A 67 -4.59 -12.85 19.97
C VAL A 67 -4.37 -12.01 21.22
N LEU A 68 -4.20 -12.70 22.36
CA LEU A 68 -3.83 -12.03 23.61
C LEU A 68 -2.43 -11.40 23.51
N PHE A 69 -1.52 -12.07 22.80
CA PHE A 69 -0.17 -11.61 22.58
C PHE A 69 0.36 -12.11 21.24
N ASP A 70 0.96 -11.23 20.45
CA ASP A 70 1.71 -11.60 19.25
C ASP A 70 3.21 -11.70 19.60
N PRO A 71 3.81 -12.91 19.55
CA PRO A 71 5.22 -13.12 19.89
C PRO A 71 6.22 -12.28 19.07
N ALA A 72 5.80 -11.75 17.92
CA ALA A 72 6.64 -10.87 17.10
C ALA A 72 7.05 -9.57 17.83
N TYR A 73 6.35 -9.17 18.90
CA TYR A 73 6.69 -8.02 19.73
C TYR A 73 7.83 -8.27 20.72
N ILE A 74 8.26 -9.51 20.96
CA ILE A 74 9.36 -9.82 21.90
C ILE A 74 10.64 -9.03 21.51
N ASN A 75 10.90 -8.88 20.21
CA ASN A 75 12.07 -8.17 19.71
C ASN A 75 11.92 -6.63 19.67
N THR A 76 10.71 -6.09 19.93
CA THR A 76 10.45 -4.64 19.93
C THR A 76 10.64 -4.00 21.31
N PHE A 77 10.64 -4.77 22.40
CA PHE A 77 10.75 -4.27 23.78
C PHE A 77 12.12 -3.70 24.20
N ARG A 78 12.97 -3.38 23.22
CA ARG A 78 14.31 -2.81 23.44
C ARG A 78 14.28 -1.29 23.66
N SER A 79 13.17 -0.60 23.37
CA SER A 79 12.98 0.83 23.68
C SER A 79 11.77 1.03 24.59
N LYS A 80 11.82 2.06 25.44
CA LYS A 80 10.70 2.48 26.30
C LYS A 80 9.47 2.85 25.45
N GLU A 81 9.69 3.63 24.41
CA GLU A 81 8.70 4.04 23.41
C GLU A 81 7.89 2.86 22.83
N TYR A 82 8.54 1.76 22.46
CA TYR A 82 7.85 0.59 21.92
C TYR A 82 7.16 -0.26 22.99
N ARG A 83 7.59 -0.18 24.25
CA ARG A 83 6.84 -0.77 25.38
C ARG A 83 5.55 0.02 25.60
N ASP A 84 5.64 1.35 25.61
CA ASP A 84 4.48 2.23 25.82
C ASP A 84 3.47 2.06 24.68
N PHE A 85 3.92 2.04 23.42
CA PHE A 85 3.09 1.72 22.26
C PHE A 85 2.38 0.37 22.38
N PHE A 86 3.11 -0.66 22.81
CA PHE A 86 2.57 -2.00 22.98
C PHE A 86 1.50 -2.05 24.09
N LEU A 87 1.73 -1.39 25.22
CA LEU A 87 0.76 -1.30 26.32
C LEU A 87 -0.52 -0.57 25.88
N GLU A 88 -0.39 0.57 25.21
CA GLU A 88 -1.54 1.35 24.72
C GLU A 88 -2.36 0.56 23.69
N ARG A 89 -1.71 -0.04 22.69
CA ARG A 89 -2.40 -0.65 21.56
C ARG A 89 -2.87 -2.08 21.80
N ASN A 90 -2.21 -2.85 22.68
CA ASN A 90 -2.57 -4.26 22.92
C ASN A 90 -3.28 -4.51 24.26
N PHE A 91 -2.97 -3.76 25.31
CA PHE A 91 -3.63 -3.94 26.62
C PHE A 91 -4.78 -2.95 26.85
N MET A 92 -4.61 -1.68 26.50
CA MET A 92 -5.65 -0.66 26.74
C MET A 92 -6.75 -0.66 25.66
N LYS A 93 -6.44 -1.07 24.43
CA LYS A 93 -7.42 -1.30 23.36
C LYS A 93 -7.61 -2.82 23.19
N LYS A 94 -8.79 -3.35 23.55
CA LYS A 94 -9.18 -4.79 23.50
C LYS A 94 -9.16 -5.45 22.09
N ASN A 95 -8.44 -4.88 21.12
CA ASN A 95 -8.42 -5.29 19.71
C ASN A 95 -7.03 -5.79 19.25
N SER A 96 -6.22 -6.33 20.17
CA SER A 96 -4.95 -6.98 19.82
C SER A 96 -5.15 -8.11 18.82
N ASP A 97 -4.33 -8.13 17.77
CA ASP A 97 -4.29 -9.19 16.76
C ASP A 97 -2.86 -9.49 16.31
N ASN A 98 -2.74 -10.49 15.43
CA ASN A 98 -1.46 -11.02 14.98
C ASN A 98 -0.89 -10.33 13.73
N PHE A 99 -1.29 -9.08 13.41
CA PHE A 99 -0.86 -8.41 12.17
C PHE A 99 0.66 -8.40 12.01
N LYS A 100 1.39 -8.04 13.07
CA LYS A 100 2.85 -7.93 13.05
C LYS A 100 3.51 -9.27 12.72
N GLY A 101 3.14 -10.32 13.45
CA GLY A 101 3.64 -11.67 13.28
C GLY A 101 3.27 -12.24 11.92
N LEU A 102 2.06 -11.95 11.43
CA LEU A 102 1.60 -12.40 10.12
C LEU A 102 2.45 -11.79 8.99
N VAL A 103 2.67 -10.48 8.97
CA VAL A 103 3.55 -9.83 7.98
C VAL A 103 4.94 -10.45 7.97
N GLN A 104 5.56 -10.60 9.14
CA GLN A 104 6.92 -11.17 9.23
C GLN A 104 6.97 -12.64 8.82
N LYS A 105 5.94 -13.41 9.18
CA LYS A 105 5.80 -14.81 8.81
C LYS A 105 5.67 -14.97 7.30
N GLU A 106 4.80 -14.19 6.64
CA GLU A 106 4.58 -14.31 5.20
C GLU A 106 5.82 -13.91 4.39
N ILE A 107 6.52 -12.84 4.78
CA ILE A 107 7.83 -12.50 4.19
C ILE A 107 8.81 -13.67 4.34
N LYS A 108 8.95 -14.21 5.55
CA LYS A 108 9.90 -15.31 5.84
C LYS A 108 9.56 -16.60 5.09
N LYS A 109 8.27 -16.95 4.98
CA LYS A 109 7.79 -18.21 4.37
C LYS A 109 7.84 -18.16 2.84
N SER A 110 7.68 -16.99 2.23
CA SER A 110 7.51 -16.86 0.77
C SER A 110 8.70 -17.36 -0.06
N ASN A 111 9.91 -17.31 0.51
CA ASN A 111 11.20 -17.45 -0.17
C ASN A 111 11.40 -16.47 -1.35
N CYS A 112 10.59 -15.41 -1.45
CA CYS A 112 10.79 -14.35 -2.43
C CYS A 112 11.98 -13.48 -2.01
N GLU A 113 12.85 -13.15 -2.97
CA GLU A 113 14.02 -12.31 -2.73
C GLU A 113 13.62 -10.88 -2.33
N PHE A 114 12.54 -10.38 -2.92
CA PHE A 114 12.01 -9.05 -2.68
C PHE A 114 10.60 -9.12 -2.09
N ALA A 115 10.24 -8.11 -1.29
CA ALA A 115 8.92 -7.94 -0.74
C ALA A 115 8.40 -6.54 -1.12
N MET A 116 7.12 -6.46 -1.40
CA MET A 116 6.42 -5.25 -1.74
C MET A 116 5.16 -5.14 -0.91
N PHE A 117 4.85 -3.92 -0.49
CA PHE A 117 3.58 -3.62 0.16
C PHE A 117 2.66 -2.88 -0.80
N ASN A 118 1.37 -3.16 -0.69
CA ASN A 118 0.29 -2.40 -1.29
C ASN A 118 -0.90 -2.31 -0.33
N THR A 119 -1.75 -1.33 -0.56
CA THR A 119 -3.06 -1.18 0.07
C THR A 119 -4.16 -1.41 -0.97
N ASP A 120 -5.32 -1.87 -0.52
CA ASP A 120 -6.46 -2.27 -1.37
C ASP A 120 -7.15 -1.15 -2.15
N ASP A 121 -6.71 0.10 -2.03
CA ASP A 121 -7.18 1.23 -2.86
C ASP A 121 -6.22 1.58 -4.01
N GLY A 122 -5.17 0.79 -4.22
CA GLY A 122 -4.22 0.92 -5.32
C GLY A 122 -4.74 0.43 -6.68
N VAL A 123 -4.18 0.96 -7.77
CA VAL A 123 -4.36 0.46 -9.15
C VAL A 123 -3.10 0.65 -9.98
N PHE A 124 -2.71 -0.41 -10.70
CA PHE A 124 -1.62 -0.36 -11.69
C PHE A 124 -2.15 0.00 -13.08
N LEU A 125 -1.56 1.03 -13.69
CA LEU A 125 -2.06 1.59 -14.94
C LEU A 125 -1.48 0.94 -16.19
N GLU A 126 -0.19 0.65 -16.13
CA GLU A 126 0.62 0.17 -17.25
C GLU A 126 1.37 -1.10 -16.89
N ASP A 127 1.94 -1.75 -17.89
CA ASP A 127 2.67 -2.99 -17.70
C ASP A 127 3.93 -2.75 -16.87
N ILE A 128 4.05 -3.52 -15.79
CA ILE A 128 5.13 -3.38 -14.82
C ILE A 128 6.29 -4.25 -15.28
N VAL A 129 7.27 -3.59 -15.88
CA VAL A 129 8.59 -4.14 -16.22
C VAL A 129 9.62 -3.38 -15.39
N ILE A 130 10.38 -4.11 -14.57
CA ILE A 130 11.41 -3.53 -13.70
C ILE A 130 12.78 -3.90 -14.30
N PRO A 131 13.64 -2.92 -14.60
CA PRO A 131 14.99 -3.22 -15.11
C PRO A 131 15.77 -4.09 -14.12
N GLU A 132 16.46 -5.13 -14.59
CA GLU A 132 17.28 -5.99 -13.70
C GLU A 132 18.31 -5.17 -12.91
N LYS A 133 18.77 -4.05 -13.47
CA LYS A 133 19.67 -3.13 -12.78
C LYS A 133 19.11 -2.63 -11.44
N VAL A 134 17.80 -2.39 -11.38
CA VAL A 134 17.11 -2.00 -10.14
C VAL A 134 17.19 -3.13 -9.11
N PHE A 135 16.92 -4.37 -9.52
CA PHE A 135 17.05 -5.53 -8.64
C PHE A 135 18.49 -5.75 -8.17
N GLU A 136 19.50 -5.56 -9.04
CA GLU A 136 20.91 -5.59 -8.65
C GLU A 136 21.25 -4.57 -7.58
N ILE A 137 20.77 -3.33 -7.71
CA ILE A 137 21.02 -2.26 -6.74
C ILE A 137 20.41 -2.65 -5.39
N ILE A 138 19.16 -3.11 -5.36
CA ILE A 138 18.48 -3.53 -4.14
C ILE A 138 19.18 -4.74 -3.51
N ARG A 139 19.60 -5.71 -4.31
CA ARG A 139 20.32 -6.92 -3.87
C ARG A 139 21.67 -6.59 -3.24
N LYS A 140 22.42 -5.63 -3.82
CA LYS A 140 23.70 -5.14 -3.28
C LYS A 140 23.51 -4.26 -2.03
N ASN A 141 22.33 -3.67 -1.86
CA ASN A 141 22.01 -2.74 -0.77
C ASN A 141 20.76 -3.17 0.02
N PRO A 142 20.74 -4.37 0.62
CA PRO A 142 19.52 -5.00 1.12
C PRO A 142 18.81 -4.23 2.25
N GLU A 143 19.52 -3.36 2.97
CA GLU A 143 18.98 -2.51 4.06
C GLU A 143 18.88 -1.03 3.65
N ASN A 144 19.32 -0.69 2.43
CA ASN A 144 19.60 0.68 2.02
C ASN A 144 18.99 1.09 0.68
N ALA A 145 18.32 0.21 -0.05
CA ALA A 145 17.68 0.56 -1.32
C ALA A 145 16.23 0.09 -1.39
N SER A 146 15.38 0.91 -1.99
CA SER A 146 13.98 0.60 -2.27
C SER A 146 13.54 1.14 -3.63
N TYR A 147 12.58 0.47 -4.28
CA TYR A 147 12.01 0.89 -5.56
C TYR A 147 10.53 1.23 -5.40
N ARG A 148 10.14 2.46 -5.72
CA ARG A 148 8.82 3.03 -5.45
C ARG A 148 8.06 3.27 -6.73
N MET A 149 6.98 2.52 -6.93
CA MET A 149 6.20 2.57 -8.16
C MET A 149 5.17 3.68 -8.21
N TYR A 150 4.86 4.34 -7.09
CA TYR A 150 3.88 5.42 -7.09
C TYR A 150 4.50 6.81 -7.32
N VAL A 151 5.82 6.92 -7.46
CA VAL A 151 6.51 8.17 -7.82
C VAL A 151 7.10 8.07 -9.22
N GLY A 152 7.23 9.21 -9.91
CA GLY A 152 7.76 9.28 -11.27
C GLY A 152 7.86 10.73 -11.76
N GLY A 153 8.40 10.94 -12.96
CA GLY A 153 8.66 12.25 -13.55
C GLY A 153 7.41 13.01 -14.02
N ASN A 154 6.28 12.33 -14.13
CA ASN A 154 4.99 12.93 -14.50
C ASN A 154 4.26 13.58 -13.32
N LEU A 155 4.71 13.36 -12.08
CA LEU A 155 4.07 13.93 -10.90
C LEU A 155 4.61 15.32 -10.59
N ASP A 156 3.75 16.16 -10.02
CA ASP A 156 4.14 17.47 -9.51
C ASP A 156 5.18 17.33 -8.38
N GLY A 157 6.04 18.35 -8.25
CA GLY A 157 7.10 18.36 -7.24
C GLY A 157 8.21 17.33 -7.49
N HIS A 158 8.50 17.01 -8.75
CA HIS A 158 9.69 16.25 -9.12
C HIS A 158 10.97 17.03 -8.73
N PRO A 159 11.80 16.54 -7.78
CA PRO A 159 12.92 17.30 -7.26
C PRO A 159 14.12 17.32 -8.21
N SER A 160 14.90 18.40 -8.18
CA SER A 160 16.10 18.55 -9.02
C SER A 160 17.24 17.59 -8.66
N PHE A 161 17.26 17.07 -7.42
CA PHE A 161 18.29 16.12 -6.97
C PHE A 161 18.05 14.69 -7.47
N VAL A 162 16.88 14.42 -8.06
CA VAL A 162 16.54 13.10 -8.62
C VAL A 162 17.22 12.96 -9.98
N GLN A 163 17.99 11.88 -10.14
CA GLN A 163 18.76 11.64 -11.36
C GLN A 163 18.07 10.63 -12.25
N LYS A 164 17.85 10.98 -13.52
CA LYS A 164 17.41 10.03 -14.54
C LYS A 164 18.56 9.09 -14.90
N LYS A 165 18.30 7.79 -14.82
CA LYS A 165 19.16 6.72 -15.32
C LYS A 165 18.45 6.03 -16.50
N GLU A 166 19.09 5.01 -17.07
CA GLU A 166 18.49 4.24 -18.16
C GLU A 166 17.30 3.42 -17.65
N GLY A 167 16.08 3.91 -17.88
CA GLY A 167 14.83 3.24 -17.54
C GLY A 167 14.34 3.39 -16.10
N TYR A 168 15.02 4.16 -15.25
CA TYR A 168 14.60 4.44 -13.87
C TYR A 168 15.17 5.77 -13.35
N TYR A 169 14.62 6.27 -12.24
CA TYR A 169 15.21 7.37 -11.47
C TYR A 169 15.94 6.86 -10.23
N GLU A 170 16.98 7.58 -9.81
CA GLU A 170 17.78 7.30 -8.62
C GLU A 170 18.03 8.57 -7.81
N TRP A 171 17.94 8.48 -6.47
CA TRP A 171 18.22 9.60 -5.56
C TRP A 171 18.62 9.14 -4.15
N ASP A 172 19.01 10.10 -3.32
CA ASP A 172 19.21 9.93 -1.88
C ASP A 172 17.98 10.45 -1.13
N TYR A 173 17.25 9.61 -0.38
CA TYR A 173 16.07 10.04 0.39
C TYR A 173 16.38 11.13 1.42
N TYR A 174 17.65 11.31 1.77
CA TYR A 174 18.11 12.31 2.73
C TYR A 174 18.82 13.49 2.07
N ALA A 175 18.70 13.65 0.74
CA ALA A 175 19.17 14.81 0.00
C ALA A 175 18.46 16.10 0.43
N ASP A 176 17.21 15.99 0.91
CA ASP A 176 16.40 17.09 1.40
C ASP A 176 15.95 16.86 2.85
N LYS A 177 15.72 17.95 3.58
CA LYS A 177 15.19 17.98 4.95
C LYS A 177 13.66 17.99 4.97
N GLU A 178 13.03 18.57 3.94
CA GLU A 178 11.58 18.61 3.82
C GLU A 178 11.02 17.20 3.64
N ILE A 179 9.90 16.90 4.30
CA ILE A 179 9.27 15.57 4.24
C ILE A 179 8.24 15.60 3.12
N HIS A 180 8.56 14.99 2.00
CA HIS A 180 7.66 14.81 0.86
C HIS A 180 7.78 13.39 0.31
N HIS A 181 7.02 13.02 -0.73
CA HIS A 181 7.14 11.66 -1.31
C HIS A 181 8.59 11.26 -1.59
N TRP A 182 9.43 12.10 -2.19
CA TRP A 182 10.83 11.76 -2.49
C TRP A 182 11.78 11.65 -1.29
N THR A 183 11.39 12.07 -0.08
CA THR A 183 12.19 11.93 1.16
C THR A 183 11.54 10.96 2.17
N TYR A 184 10.60 10.14 1.69
CA TYR A 184 9.86 9.15 2.47
C TYR A 184 10.42 7.72 2.25
N PRO A 185 11.47 7.30 2.97
CA PRO A 185 12.24 6.07 2.71
C PRO A 185 11.49 4.75 2.94
N PHE A 186 10.30 4.81 3.54
CA PHE A 186 9.50 3.63 3.86
C PHE A 186 8.03 3.91 3.61
N SER A 187 7.45 3.25 2.61
CA SER A 187 6.02 3.29 2.33
C SER A 187 5.43 1.89 2.17
N VAL A 188 4.13 1.78 2.46
CA VAL A 188 3.32 0.58 2.24
C VAL A 188 2.60 0.56 0.90
N ASP A 189 2.84 1.56 0.03
CA ASP A 189 2.24 1.66 -1.30
C ASP A 189 3.29 1.40 -2.38
N GLY A 190 3.10 0.34 -3.17
CA GLY A 190 3.90 0.04 -4.37
C GLY A 190 5.41 0.05 -4.20
N THR A 191 5.93 -0.21 -2.99
CA THR A 191 7.36 -0.07 -2.70
C THR A 191 8.01 -1.43 -2.50
N ILE A 192 9.03 -1.73 -3.30
CA ILE A 192 9.80 -2.97 -3.28
C ILE A 192 11.05 -2.79 -2.43
N TYR A 193 11.29 -3.77 -1.56
CA TYR A 193 12.47 -3.89 -0.69
C TYR A 193 13.10 -5.28 -0.83
N HIS A 194 14.35 -5.42 -0.42
CA HIS A 194 14.92 -6.75 -0.22
C HIS A 194 14.29 -7.44 1.01
N SER A 195 13.75 -8.64 0.84
CA SER A 195 12.96 -9.34 1.87
C SER A 195 13.72 -9.54 3.18
N LYS A 196 14.97 -10.05 3.11
CA LYS A 196 15.76 -10.35 4.32
C LYS A 196 16.22 -9.08 5.03
N GLY A 197 16.56 -8.03 4.27
CA GLY A 197 17.03 -6.76 4.81
C GLY A 197 15.89 -6.01 5.47
N LEU A 198 14.74 -5.92 4.80
CA LEU A 198 13.50 -5.39 5.37
C LEU A 198 13.12 -6.11 6.68
N LEU A 199 13.11 -7.45 6.68
CA LEU A 199 12.72 -8.24 7.85
C LEU A 199 13.62 -8.01 9.08
N LYS A 200 14.91 -7.69 8.88
CA LYS A 200 15.83 -7.33 9.98
C LYS A 200 15.38 -6.10 10.74
N HIS A 201 14.73 -5.15 10.06
CA HIS A 201 14.24 -3.91 10.67
C HIS A 201 12.79 -4.04 11.16
N LEU A 202 11.90 -4.71 10.43
CA LEU A 202 10.51 -4.94 10.87
C LEU A 202 10.41 -5.64 12.23
N LYS A 203 11.36 -6.52 12.54
CA LYS A 203 11.45 -7.16 13.87
C LYS A 203 11.63 -6.17 15.03
N LYS A 204 12.19 -4.99 14.76
CA LYS A 204 12.56 -3.98 15.76
C LYS A 204 11.53 -2.85 15.90
N ILE A 205 10.65 -2.69 14.92
CA ILE A 205 9.65 -1.61 14.87
C ILE A 205 8.34 -2.10 15.48
N ALA A 206 7.70 -1.38 16.39
CA ALA A 206 6.35 -1.74 16.86
C ALA A 206 5.29 -1.26 15.83
N TYR A 207 4.35 -2.12 15.43
CA TYR A 207 3.25 -1.77 14.52
C TYR A 207 2.11 -2.79 14.61
N HIS A 208 0.86 -2.34 14.46
CA HIS A 208 -0.35 -3.18 14.64
C HIS A 208 -1.31 -3.14 13.44
N ASN A 209 -1.10 -2.24 12.48
CA ASN A 209 -1.88 -2.12 11.26
C ASN A 209 -1.00 -1.47 10.15
N PRO A 210 -1.49 -1.38 8.90
CA PRO A 210 -0.72 -0.78 7.81
C PRO A 210 -0.30 0.68 8.09
N VAL A 211 -1.18 1.47 8.72
CA VAL A 211 -0.90 2.89 9.06
C VAL A 211 0.29 3.00 10.00
N THR A 212 0.26 2.28 11.12
CA THR A 212 1.37 2.27 12.08
C THR A 212 2.62 1.56 11.58
N LEU A 213 2.49 0.62 10.63
CA LEU A 213 3.63 0.06 9.93
C LEU A 213 4.34 1.13 9.11
N GLU A 214 3.59 1.92 8.33
CA GLU A 214 4.14 3.01 7.54
C GLU A 214 4.77 4.10 8.41
N GLU A 215 4.01 4.64 9.37
CA GLU A 215 4.46 5.74 10.22
C GLU A 215 5.70 5.35 11.06
N ASN A 216 5.61 4.27 11.85
CA ASN A 216 6.73 3.85 12.70
C ASN A 216 7.91 3.32 11.86
N GLY A 217 7.63 2.75 10.69
CA GLY A 217 8.65 2.34 9.73
C GLY A 217 9.42 3.53 9.19
N PHE A 218 8.73 4.56 8.70
CA PHE A 218 9.32 5.81 8.25
C PHE A 218 10.20 6.47 9.33
N GLN A 219 9.65 6.66 10.53
CA GLN A 219 10.39 7.26 11.64
C GLN A 219 11.65 6.45 12.00
N TYR A 220 11.53 5.12 12.03
CA TYR A 220 12.66 4.23 12.30
C TYR A 220 13.75 4.33 11.21
N MET A 221 13.37 4.26 9.93
CA MET A 221 14.33 4.36 8.83
C MET A 221 15.03 5.71 8.84
N ARG A 222 14.30 6.82 8.98
CA ARG A 222 14.84 8.18 9.04
C ARG A 222 15.83 8.36 10.20
N LYS A 223 15.46 7.92 11.41
CA LYS A 223 16.32 7.98 12.60
C LYS A 223 17.62 7.18 12.42
N LYS A 224 17.57 6.10 11.65
CA LYS A 224 18.71 5.21 11.40
C LYS A 224 19.44 5.49 10.07
N LYS A 225 18.96 6.44 9.27
CA LYS A 225 19.43 6.71 7.90
C LYS A 225 19.47 5.46 7.00
N LEU A 226 18.46 4.60 7.13
CA LEU A 226 18.29 3.37 6.35
C LEU A 226 17.48 3.62 5.08
N MET A 227 17.49 2.68 4.13
CA MET A 227 16.82 2.86 2.83
C MET A 227 17.25 4.16 2.14
N LYS A 228 18.54 4.50 2.20
CA LYS A 228 19.10 5.76 1.67
C LYS A 228 18.90 5.93 0.16
N ILE A 229 18.99 4.85 -0.62
CA ILE A 229 18.94 4.85 -2.08
C ILE A 229 17.48 4.67 -2.51
N GLY A 230 16.91 5.74 -3.08
CA GLY A 230 15.59 5.70 -3.69
C GLY A 230 15.68 5.39 -5.17
N LEU A 231 14.79 4.52 -5.64
CA LEU A 231 14.63 4.15 -7.03
C LEU A 231 13.16 4.25 -7.43
N SER A 232 12.86 4.58 -8.69
CA SER A 232 11.48 4.64 -9.20
C SER A 232 11.41 4.47 -10.72
N PRO A 233 10.25 4.10 -11.30
CA PRO A 233 10.05 4.14 -12.74
C PRO A 233 10.13 5.59 -13.27
N ILE A 234 10.25 5.73 -14.59
CA ILE A 234 10.24 7.05 -15.24
C ILE A 234 8.86 7.74 -15.11
N HIS A 235 7.79 6.96 -15.12
CA HIS A 235 6.43 7.44 -14.87
C HIS A 235 5.82 6.68 -13.70
N SER A 236 5.02 7.34 -12.88
CA SER A 236 4.30 6.69 -11.78
C SER A 236 3.39 5.60 -12.34
N GLN A 237 3.52 4.39 -11.79
CA GLN A 237 2.88 3.17 -12.25
C GLN A 237 1.71 2.74 -11.36
N LEU A 238 1.69 3.21 -10.10
CA LEU A 238 0.65 2.93 -9.12
C LEU A 238 -0.07 4.23 -8.76
N LEU A 239 -1.41 4.20 -8.85
CA LEU A 239 -2.26 5.24 -8.27
C LEU A 239 -3.00 4.72 -7.06
N LEU A 240 -3.36 5.63 -6.15
CA LEU A 240 -4.15 5.40 -4.96
C LEU A 240 -5.48 6.14 -5.07
N THR A 241 -6.58 5.39 -5.02
CA THR A 241 -7.91 5.91 -5.29
C THR A 241 -8.59 6.40 -4.01
N LYS A 242 -9.18 7.61 -4.02
CA LYS A 242 -9.73 8.26 -2.81
C LYS A 242 -11.25 8.16 -2.70
N LEU A 243 -11.75 6.94 -2.86
CA LEU A 243 -13.19 6.62 -2.81
C LEU A 243 -13.72 6.76 -1.38
N ASN A 244 -12.98 6.21 -0.43
CA ASN A 244 -13.39 6.07 0.97
C ASN A 244 -12.19 5.86 1.89
N ARG A 245 -12.47 5.86 3.19
CA ARG A 245 -11.51 5.60 4.25
C ARG A 245 -12.14 4.67 5.28
N VAL A 246 -11.40 3.63 5.67
CA VAL A 246 -11.82 2.63 6.68
C VAL A 246 -11.09 2.78 8.01
N THR A 247 -10.01 3.55 8.04
CA THR A 247 -9.24 3.84 9.27
C THR A 247 -9.61 5.20 9.83
N VAL A 248 -9.65 5.29 11.17
CA VAL A 248 -9.86 6.56 11.90
C VAL A 248 -8.55 7.28 12.20
N ASP A 249 -7.41 6.61 12.02
CA ASP A 249 -6.07 7.14 12.36
C ASP A 249 -5.56 8.23 11.38
N THR A 250 -6.23 8.48 10.25
CA THR A 250 -5.83 9.53 9.27
C THR A 250 -7.03 10.41 8.88
N LEU A 251 -6.77 11.67 8.52
CA LEU A 251 -7.78 12.63 8.05
C LEU A 251 -7.74 12.83 6.52
N ASN A 252 -7.28 11.83 5.76
CA ASN A 252 -7.14 11.95 4.31
C ASN A 252 -8.50 12.24 3.64
N PRO A 253 -8.56 13.20 2.70
CA PRO A 253 -9.79 13.58 2.02
C PRO A 253 -10.21 12.47 1.06
N THR A 254 -11.52 12.26 0.95
CA THR A 254 -12.15 11.23 0.11
C THR A 254 -13.48 11.74 -0.42
N ILE A 255 -14.06 11.06 -1.40
CA ILE A 255 -15.43 11.33 -1.88
C ILE A 255 -16.53 10.59 -1.09
N HIS A 256 -16.17 9.95 0.04
CA HIS A 256 -17.10 9.39 1.03
C HIS A 256 -18.08 8.31 0.51
N ILE A 257 -17.69 7.51 -0.47
CA ILE A 257 -18.47 6.33 -0.87
C ILE A 257 -18.43 5.28 0.25
N LYS A 258 -19.58 4.91 0.80
CA LYS A 258 -19.62 3.97 1.94
C LYS A 258 -19.04 2.59 1.58
N PRO A 259 -18.06 2.06 2.34
CA PRO A 259 -17.56 0.69 2.14
C PRO A 259 -18.67 -0.36 2.20
N GLU A 260 -19.67 -0.16 3.05
CA GLU A 260 -20.82 -1.07 3.22
C GLU A 260 -21.62 -1.18 1.91
N PHE A 261 -21.92 -0.05 1.28
CA PHE A 261 -22.60 0.01 -0.02
C PHE A 261 -21.82 -0.72 -1.12
N LEU A 262 -20.50 -0.51 -1.19
CA LEU A 262 -19.66 -1.23 -2.16
C LEU A 262 -19.61 -2.72 -1.86
N ASN A 263 -19.64 -3.13 -0.59
CA ASN A 263 -19.64 -4.54 -0.23
C ASN A 263 -20.96 -5.22 -0.60
N GLU A 264 -22.11 -4.58 -0.34
CA GLU A 264 -23.43 -5.07 -0.76
C GLU A 264 -23.47 -5.31 -2.28
N LYS A 265 -23.06 -4.30 -3.05
CA LYS A 265 -22.97 -4.40 -4.51
C LYS A 265 -22.01 -5.50 -4.97
N PHE A 266 -20.87 -5.66 -4.29
CA PHE A 266 -19.91 -6.72 -4.61
C PHE A 266 -20.48 -8.11 -4.37
N VAL A 267 -21.19 -8.31 -3.26
CA VAL A 267 -21.88 -9.57 -2.94
C VAL A 267 -22.98 -9.86 -3.96
N ASP A 268 -23.64 -8.83 -4.47
CA ASP A 268 -24.61 -8.92 -5.56
C ASP A 268 -23.97 -9.20 -6.94
N GLY A 269 -22.65 -9.32 -7.02
CA GLY A 269 -21.93 -9.66 -8.26
C GLY A 269 -21.53 -8.45 -9.12
N TYR A 270 -21.65 -7.22 -8.60
CA TYR A 270 -21.09 -6.05 -9.27
C TYR A 270 -19.57 -5.98 -9.14
N ARG A 271 -18.93 -5.39 -10.14
CA ARG A 271 -17.51 -5.04 -10.14
C ARG A 271 -17.31 -3.53 -10.27
N LEU A 272 -16.21 -3.05 -9.71
CA LEU A 272 -15.79 -1.65 -9.83
C LEU A 272 -15.13 -1.40 -11.19
N GLU A 273 -15.48 -0.28 -11.82
CA GLU A 273 -14.78 0.29 -12.97
C GLU A 273 -14.55 1.78 -12.71
N LEU A 274 -13.30 2.23 -12.88
CA LEU A 274 -12.89 3.61 -12.62
C LEU A 274 -12.44 4.28 -13.92
N SER A 275 -12.97 5.47 -14.21
CA SER A 275 -12.39 6.35 -15.23
C SER A 275 -11.22 7.13 -14.61
N ILE A 276 -10.00 6.77 -15.00
CA ILE A 276 -8.78 7.40 -14.52
C ILE A 276 -8.51 8.68 -15.35
N PRO A 277 -8.14 9.81 -14.71
CA PRO A 277 -7.78 11.02 -15.43
C PRO A 277 -6.68 10.76 -16.48
N LYS A 278 -6.82 11.37 -17.66
CA LYS A 278 -5.81 11.24 -18.74
C LYS A 278 -4.45 11.79 -18.35
N ILE A 279 -4.44 12.85 -17.54
CA ILE A 279 -3.22 13.51 -17.08
C ILE A 279 -3.09 13.28 -15.58
N ILE A 280 -1.98 12.68 -15.18
CA ILE A 280 -1.72 12.27 -13.80
C ILE A 280 -0.57 13.11 -13.27
N HIS A 281 -0.92 14.10 -12.45
CA HIS A 281 0.01 14.97 -11.73
C HIS A 281 0.20 14.57 -10.25
N ASN A 282 -0.66 13.70 -9.73
CA ASN A 282 -0.62 13.19 -8.37
C ASN A 282 -0.89 11.67 -8.36
N CYS A 283 -0.19 10.91 -7.53
CA CYS A 283 -0.44 9.48 -7.36
C CYS A 283 -1.78 9.21 -6.65
N ASN A 284 -2.27 10.15 -5.85
CA ASN A 284 -3.57 10.09 -5.21
C ASN A 284 -4.62 10.75 -6.11
N ILE A 285 -5.66 9.98 -6.46
CA ILE A 285 -6.67 10.42 -7.42
C ILE A 285 -8.10 10.26 -6.91
N VAL A 286 -8.93 11.23 -7.29
CA VAL A 286 -10.38 11.09 -7.40
C VAL A 286 -10.69 10.70 -8.86
N PRO A 287 -11.27 9.52 -9.12
CA PRO A 287 -11.66 9.13 -10.47
C PRO A 287 -12.64 10.12 -11.11
N GLU A 288 -12.56 10.30 -12.44
CA GLU A 288 -13.50 11.16 -13.18
C GLU A 288 -14.93 10.61 -13.15
N GLU A 289 -15.05 9.28 -13.15
CA GLU A 289 -16.30 8.55 -13.07
C GLU A 289 -16.06 7.22 -12.35
N ILE A 290 -17.04 6.80 -11.56
CA ILE A 290 -17.04 5.50 -10.88
C ILE A 290 -18.31 4.78 -11.28
N SER A 291 -18.14 3.58 -11.84
CA SER A 291 -19.23 2.72 -12.26
C SER A 291 -19.18 1.36 -11.59
N LEU A 292 -20.35 0.80 -11.34
CA LEU A 292 -20.55 -0.58 -10.92
C LEU A 292 -21.13 -1.37 -12.09
N VAL A 293 -20.50 -2.48 -12.45
CA VAL A 293 -20.89 -3.28 -13.63
C VAL A 293 -21.27 -4.70 -13.24
N LYS A 294 -22.37 -5.21 -13.77
CA LYS A 294 -22.82 -6.60 -13.62
C LYS A 294 -23.48 -7.07 -14.92
N GLY A 295 -22.83 -7.97 -15.65
CA GLY A 295 -23.26 -8.33 -17.00
C GLY A 295 -23.30 -7.09 -17.90
N ASP A 296 -24.45 -6.83 -18.51
CA ASP A 296 -24.70 -5.66 -19.36
C ASP A 296 -25.16 -4.42 -18.58
N THR A 297 -25.43 -4.56 -17.27
CA THR A 297 -25.84 -3.44 -16.42
C THR A 297 -24.64 -2.62 -15.99
N ARG A 298 -24.69 -1.30 -16.22
CA ARG A 298 -23.72 -0.31 -15.76
C ARG A 298 -24.40 0.79 -14.95
N GLU A 299 -24.04 0.90 -13.68
CA GLU A 299 -24.54 1.92 -12.77
C GLU A 299 -23.43 2.94 -12.48
N ILE A 300 -23.61 4.19 -12.91
CA ILE A 300 -22.68 5.27 -12.55
C ILE A 300 -23.04 5.77 -11.15
N ILE A 301 -22.15 5.57 -10.18
CA ILE A 301 -22.38 5.95 -8.78
C ILE A 301 -21.70 7.25 -8.39
N TYR A 302 -20.79 7.75 -9.25
CA TYR A 302 -20.10 9.01 -9.05
C TYR A 302 -19.63 9.57 -10.39
N LYS A 303 -19.72 10.89 -10.54
CA LYS A 303 -19.06 11.68 -11.59
C LYS A 303 -18.38 12.87 -10.92
N MET A 304 -17.20 13.24 -11.42
CA MET A 304 -16.44 14.38 -10.91
C MET A 304 -17.31 15.64 -10.84
N ASP A 305 -17.46 16.14 -9.62
CA ASP A 305 -18.18 17.35 -9.28
C ASP A 305 -17.26 18.34 -8.56
N ASP A 306 -17.78 19.50 -8.15
CA ASP A 306 -16.95 20.51 -7.49
C ASP A 306 -16.44 20.06 -6.12
N ALA A 307 -17.19 19.18 -5.42
CA ALA A 307 -16.72 18.54 -4.21
C ALA A 307 -15.54 17.59 -4.47
N GLY A 308 -15.60 16.78 -5.53
CA GLY A 308 -14.51 15.94 -6.01
C GLY A 308 -13.27 16.72 -6.40
N LYS A 309 -13.43 17.81 -7.16
CA LYS A 309 -12.34 18.72 -7.50
C LYS A 309 -11.71 19.32 -6.25
N LYS A 310 -12.52 19.69 -5.25
CA LYS A 310 -12.02 20.15 -3.96
C LYS A 310 -11.22 19.06 -3.25
N VAL A 311 -11.74 17.84 -3.15
CA VAL A 311 -11.02 16.68 -2.60
C VAL A 311 -9.70 16.48 -3.32
N GLN A 312 -9.70 16.45 -4.66
CA GLN A 312 -8.50 16.32 -5.47
C GLN A 312 -7.49 17.45 -5.22
N SER A 313 -7.97 18.69 -5.07
CA SER A 313 -7.10 19.85 -4.79
C SER A 313 -6.46 19.79 -3.40
N LEU A 314 -7.09 19.10 -2.45
CA LEU A 314 -6.57 18.86 -1.10
C LEU A 314 -5.57 17.71 -1.08
N LEU A 315 -5.53 16.87 -2.12
CA LEU A 315 -4.47 15.87 -2.29
C LEU A 315 -3.20 16.59 -2.74
N GLY A 316 -2.22 16.66 -1.84
CA GLY A 316 -0.86 17.07 -2.10
C GLY A 316 0.03 15.90 -2.52
N ILE A 317 1.29 16.22 -2.75
CA ILE A 317 2.38 15.28 -3.05
C ILE A 317 2.80 14.49 -1.78
N GLU A 318 1.96 14.46 -0.74
CA GLU A 318 2.23 13.90 0.59
C GLU A 318 1.02 13.20 1.21
N GLY A 319 -0.14 13.25 0.57
CA GLY A 319 -1.43 13.06 1.23
C GLY A 319 -2.20 14.38 1.34
N ALA A 320 -2.99 14.60 2.39
CA ALA A 320 -3.75 15.84 2.55
C ALA A 320 -2.79 17.06 2.73
N LYS A 321 -2.98 18.14 1.95
CA LYS A 321 -2.19 19.39 2.03
C LYS A 321 -2.19 20.06 3.43
N GLU A 322 -3.05 19.62 4.34
CA GLU A 322 -3.21 20.16 5.70
C GLU A 322 -2.59 19.29 6.81
N GLN A 323 -1.92 18.17 6.50
CA GLN A 323 -1.35 17.28 7.54
C GLN A 323 0.10 17.58 7.94
N LEU A 324 0.68 18.70 7.52
CA LEU A 324 1.98 19.20 8.00
C LEU A 324 1.89 20.62 8.56
N ARG A 325 1.08 20.81 9.61
CA ARG A 325 1.23 21.95 10.54
C ARG A 325 1.43 21.45 11.96
#